data_AF-A0A381SEU6-F1
#
_entry.id   AF-A0A381SEU6-F1
#
_cell.length_a   1.000
_cell.length_b   1.000
_cell.length_c   1.000
_cell.angle_alpha   90.00
_cell.angle_beta   90.00
_cell.angle_gamma   90.00
#
_symmetry.space_group_name_H-M   'P 1'
#
loop_
_entity.id
_entity.type
_entity.pdbx_description
1 polymer ?
#
loop_
_entity_poly.entity_id
_entity_poly.type
_entity_poly.pdbx_seq_one_letter_code
_entity_poly.pdbx_strand_id
1 'polypeptide(L)' 'VDFDLSADQQALADLADQIFGDLASADRVAEVEATDDRFDRSLWMALAEAGLVGVALPERDGGLGL' A
#
# COMPACT_ATOMS: atom_id res chain seq x y z
N VAL A 1 10.96 -15.79 -21.40
CA VAL A 1 10.87 -15.35 -19.99
C VAL A 1 9.78 -14.31 -19.94
N ASP A 2 8.84 -14.47 -19.02
CA ASP A 2 7.74 -13.53 -18.83
C ASP A 2 8.09 -12.64 -17.64
N PHE A 3 7.99 -11.33 -17.82
CA PHE A 3 8.31 -10.30 -16.83
C PHE A 3 7.07 -9.46 -16.47
N ASP A 4 5.93 -9.79 -17.06
CA ASP A 4 4.69 -9.10 -16.76
C ASP A 4 4.17 -9.53 -15.39
N LEU A 5 3.42 -8.63 -14.75
CA LEU A 5 2.72 -8.96 -13.51
C LEU A 5 1.63 -10.00 -13.80
N SER A 6 1.40 -10.88 -12.83
CA SER A 6 0.19 -11.71 -12.85
C SER A 6 -1.07 -10.84 -12.75
N ALA A 7 -2.23 -11.38 -13.11
CA ALA A 7 -3.50 -10.66 -12.98
C ALA A 7 -3.76 -10.19 -11.53
N ASP A 8 -3.41 -11.02 -10.55
CA ASP A 8 -3.57 -10.68 -9.13
C ASP A 8 -2.60 -9.56 -8.71
N GLN A 9 -1.35 -9.61 -9.19
CA GLN A 9 -0.37 -8.55 -8.94
C GLN A 9 -0.78 -7.23 -9.60
N GLN A 10 -1.38 -7.27 -10.79
CA GLN A 10 -1.90 -6.08 -11.44
C GLN A 10 -3.07 -5.48 -10.66
N ALA A 11 -4.02 -6.30 -10.20
CA ALA A 11 -5.13 -5.83 -9.38
C ALA A 11 -4.68 -5.17 -8.07
N LEU A 12 -3.62 -5.71 -7.45
CA LEU A 12 -3.00 -5.12 -6.26
C LEU A 12 -2.30 -3.80 -6.57
N ALA A 13 -1.61 -3.70 -7.71
CA ALA A 13 -0.97 -2.46 -8.15
C ALA A 13 -2.02 -1.37 -8.38
N ASP A 14 -3.12 -1.69 -9.07
CA ASP A 14 -4.21 -0.76 -9.33
C ASP A 14 -4.86 -0.25 -8.01
N LEU A 15 -5.05 -1.14 -7.03
CA LEU A 15 -5.58 -0.78 -5.71
C LEU A 15 -4.61 0.13 -4.94
N ALA A 16 -3.32 -0.18 -4.98
CA ALA A 16 -2.29 0.66 -4.36
C ALA A 16 -2.27 2.06 -4.99
N ASP A 17 -2.28 2.14 -6.32
CA ASP A 17 -2.30 3.39 -7.08
C ASP A 17 -3.52 4.25 -6.70
N GLN A 18 -4.69 3.64 -6.55
CA GLN A 18 -5.88 4.36 -6.10
C GLN A 18 -5.71 4.94 -4.69
N ILE A 19 -5.25 4.13 -3.72
CA ILE A 19 -5.07 4.57 -2.33
C ILE A 19 -4.04 5.70 -2.22
N PHE A 20 -2.90 5.56 -2.89
CA PHE A 20 -1.88 6.61 -2.92
C PHE A 20 -2.37 7.86 -3.66
N GLY A 21 -3.10 7.69 -4.76
CA GLY A 21 -3.71 8.81 -5.50
C GLY A 21 -4.68 9.63 -4.64
N ASP A 22 -5.46 8.96 -3.79
CA ASP A 22 -6.45 9.60 -2.92
C ASP A 22 -5.84 10.22 -1.66
N LEU A 23 -4.80 9.60 -1.09
CA LEU A 23 -4.31 9.93 0.26
C LEU A 23 -2.92 10.55 0.31
N ALA A 24 -2.10 10.43 -0.74
CA ALA A 24 -0.71 10.90 -0.75
C ALA A 24 -0.51 12.12 -1.67
N SER A 25 -1.35 13.14 -1.51
CA SER A 25 -1.16 14.42 -2.21
C SER A 25 0.17 15.07 -1.82
N ALA A 26 0.74 15.93 -2.69
CA ALA A 26 2.00 16.61 -2.42
C ALA A 26 1.96 17.42 -1.11
N ASP A 27 0.85 18.10 -0.83
CA ASP A 27 0.65 18.84 0.42
C ASP A 27 0.66 17.91 1.63
N ARG A 28 -0.03 16.76 1.54
CA ARG A 28 -0.06 15.76 2.62
C ARG A 28 1.33 15.18 2.89
N VAL A 29 2.08 14.88 1.84
CA VAL A 29 3.46 14.40 1.97
C VAL A 29 4.31 15.44 2.69
N ALA A 30 4.23 16.72 2.32
CA ALA A 30 4.96 17.79 2.99
C ALA A 30 4.58 17.94 4.47
N GLU A 31 3.30 17.82 4.81
CA GLU A 31 2.83 17.81 6.21
C GLU A 31 3.44 16.67 7.02
N VAL A 32 3.44 15.45 6.46
CA VAL A 32 3.98 14.26 7.13
C VAL A 32 5.48 14.39 7.31
N GLU A 33 6.21 14.86 6.29
CA GLU A 33 7.67 15.06 6.37
C GLU A 33 8.10 16.08 7.42
N ALA A 34 7.23 17.04 7.74
CA ALA A 34 7.44 18.04 8.78
C ALA A 34 7.24 17.51 10.20
N THR A 35 6.65 16.31 10.37
CA THR A 35 6.53 15.65 11.67
C THR A 35 7.85 14.99 12.10
N ASP A 36 7.98 14.69 13.40
CA ASP A 36 9.16 14.01 13.93
C ASP A 36 9.25 12.54 13.49
N ASP A 37 8.13 11.82 13.41
CA ASP A 37 8.10 10.39 13.05
C ASP A 37 7.99 10.14 11.54
N ARG A 38 7.61 11.16 10.75
CA ARG A 38 7.48 11.12 9.28
C ARG A 38 6.65 9.94 8.80
N PHE A 39 5.61 9.61 9.57
CA PHE A 39 4.81 8.43 9.35
C PHE A 39 3.34 8.81 9.19
N ASP A 40 2.80 8.58 7.99
CA ASP A 40 1.38 8.79 7.74
C ASP A 40 0.55 7.62 8.26
N ARG A 41 0.09 7.74 9.51
CA ARG A 41 -0.77 6.73 10.16
C ARG A 41 -2.08 6.50 9.41
N SER A 42 -2.64 7.54 8.78
CA SER A 42 -3.91 7.43 8.06
C SER A 42 -3.74 6.63 6.78
N LEU A 43 -2.70 6.94 6.00
CA LEU A 43 -2.34 6.16 4.82
C LEU A 43 -2.00 4.71 5.18
N TRP A 44 -1.23 4.50 6.25
CA TRP A 44 -0.89 3.15 6.71
C TRP A 44 -2.12 2.33 7.10
N MET A 45 -3.09 2.93 7.79
CA MET A 45 -4.35 2.27 8.09
C MET A 45 -5.13 1.91 6.83
N ALA A 46 -5.21 2.82 5.84
CA ALA A 46 -5.89 2.52 4.58
C ALA A 46 -5.26 1.35 3.83
N LEU A 47 -3.92 1.28 3.78
CA LEU A 47 -3.20 0.15 3.19
C LEU A 47 -3.46 -1.15 3.96
N ALA A 48 -3.54 -1.11 5.28
CA ALA A 48 -3.81 -2.28 6.11
C ALA A 48 -5.25 -2.77 5.94
N GLU A 49 -6.23 -1.87 5.90
CA GLU A 49 -7.64 -2.19 5.64
C GLU A 49 -7.85 -2.80 4.25
N ALA A 50 -7.07 -2.34 3.27
CA ALA A 50 -7.03 -2.91 1.93
C ALA A 50 -6.25 -4.24 1.82
N GLY A 51 -5.63 -4.71 2.91
CA GLY A 51 -4.83 -5.95 2.94
C GLY A 51 -3.43 -5.83 2.33
N LEU A 52 -3.03 -4.65 1.85
CA LEU A 52 -1.75 -4.43 1.15
C LEU A 52 -0.53 -4.56 2.07
N VAL A 53 -0.68 -4.30 3.37
CA VAL A 53 0.43 -4.45 4.34
C VAL A 53 0.82 -5.92 4.54
N GLY A 54 -0.12 -6.85 4.37
CA GLY A 54 0.08 -8.28 4.58
C GLY A 54 0.28 -9.10 3.31
N VAL A 55 0.33 -8.46 2.13
CA VAL A 55 0.27 -9.18 0.84
C VAL A 55 1.36 -10.23 0.67
N ALA A 56 2.59 -9.90 1.07
CA ALA A 56 3.74 -10.79 1.00
C ALA A 56 3.86 -11.75 2.20
N LEU A 57 2.97 -11.63 3.20
CA LEU A 57 2.96 -12.53 4.34
C LEU A 57 2.27 -13.85 3.97
N PRO A 58 2.68 -14.97 4.58
CA PRO A 58 1.99 -16.24 4.41
C PRO A 58 0.54 -16.21 4.94
N GLU A 59 -0.32 -17.06 4.39
CA GLU A 59 -1.72 -17.19 4.82
C GLU A 59 -1.89 -17.52 6.31
N ARG A 60 -0.99 -18.33 6.89
CA ARG A 60 -1.01 -18.65 8.33
C ARG A 60 -0.87 -17.40 9.23
N ASP A 61 -0.31 -16.33 8.69
CA ASP A 61 -0.08 -15.05 9.35
C ASP A 61 -1.14 -14.02 8.90
N GLY A 62 -2.17 -14.44 8.13
CA GLY A 62 -3.25 -13.60 7.63
C GLY A 62 -2.94 -12.86 6.32
N GLY A 63 -1.85 -13.22 5.63
CA GLY A 63 -1.45 -12.62 4.34
C GLY A 63 -1.94 -13.38 3.11
N LEU A 64 -1.47 -12.96 1.93
CA LEU A 64 -1.86 -13.54 0.63
C LEU A 64 -0.80 -14.46 0.02
N GLY A 65 0.42 -14.51 0.59
CA GLY A 65 1.50 -15.39 0.12
C GLY A 65 1.92 -15.13 -1.33
N LEU A 66 1.69 -13.91 -1.83
CA LEU A 66 1.95 -13.49 -3.21
C LEU A 66 3.40 -13.05 -3.44
#